data_AF-A0A935U5Y5-F1
#
_entry.id   AF-A0A935U5Y5-F1
#
_cell.length_a   1.000
_cell.length_b   1.000
_cell.length_c   1.000
_cell.angle_alpha   90.00
_cell.angle_beta   90.00
_cell.angle_gamma   90.00
#
_symmetry.space_group_name_H-M   'P 1'
#
loop_
_entity.id
_entity.type
_entity.pdbx_description
1 polymer ?
#
loop_
_entity_poly.entity_id
_entity_poly.type
_entity_poly.pdbx_seq_one_letter_code
_entity_poly.pdbx_strand_id
1 'polypeptide(L)'
;MMNPELQTIHQVEGRADLDSLLDSLLSVLRKEIEVYGELAQAIALEKDVLRKPSLDSLHESNARKETCILKSRLLEEVRSKTVGRIALTLGIDEGGLGLQSILPHAKGDLARDLRECHRDLRLLAGRIQEENRRNRSLLDASLDGVRSSYQFIGSLLGGGPTYMDSGELKNGHVSGRICSERG
;
A
#
# COMPACT_ATOMS: atom_id res chain seq x y z
N MET A 1 -6.54 42.15 42.58
CA MET A 1 -7.47 41.07 42.21
C MET A 1 -7.53 41.03 40.69
N MET A 2 -7.03 39.96 40.07
CA MET A 2 -7.06 39.80 38.61
C MET A 2 -8.51 39.51 38.17
N ASN A 3 -9.01 40.24 37.17
CA ASN A 3 -10.37 40.10 36.66
C ASN A 3 -10.61 38.71 36.05
N PRO A 4 -11.65 37.97 36.48
CA PRO A 4 -11.97 36.65 35.94
C PRO A 4 -12.46 36.67 34.48
N GLU A 5 -12.93 37.80 33.96
CA GLU A 5 -13.44 37.89 32.58
C GLU A 5 -12.34 37.83 31.50
N LEU A 6 -11.12 38.28 31.80
CA LEU A 6 -10.00 38.24 30.84
C LEU A 6 -9.43 36.82 30.66
N GLN A 7 -9.56 35.95 31.67
CA GLN A 7 -9.12 34.55 31.57
C GLN A 7 -10.07 33.71 30.72
N THR A 8 -11.36 34.02 30.75
CA THR A 8 -12.39 33.30 29.98
C THR A 8 -12.26 33.57 28.49
N ILE A 9 -11.92 34.80 28.08
CA ILE A 9 -11.79 35.18 26.67
C ILE A 9 -10.59 34.46 26.02
N HIS A 10 -9.43 34.44 26.67
CA HIS A 10 -8.24 33.73 26.16
C HIS A 10 -8.41 32.21 26.11
N GLN A 11 -9.15 31.61 27.06
CA GLN A 11 -9.49 30.18 27.00
C GLN A 11 -10.48 29.84 25.88
N VAL A 12 -11.33 30.79 25.46
CA VAL A 12 -12.27 30.60 24.35
C VAL A 12 -11.57 30.78 23.00
N GLU A 13 -10.66 31.76 22.87
CA GLU A 13 -9.86 31.97 21.65
C GLU A 13 -8.95 30.77 21.35
N GLY A 14 -8.18 30.27 22.32
CA GLY A 14 -7.30 29.11 22.11
C GLY A 14 -8.07 27.82 21.79
N ARG A 15 -9.34 27.74 22.19
CA ARG A 15 -10.22 26.59 21.94
C ARG A 15 -10.88 26.66 20.56
N ALA A 16 -11.23 27.86 20.09
CA ALA A 16 -11.68 28.09 18.72
C ALA A 16 -10.55 27.80 17.71
N ASP A 17 -9.31 28.18 18.03
CA ASP A 17 -8.15 27.85 17.20
C ASP A 17 -7.90 26.34 17.14
N LEU A 18 -8.05 25.61 18.25
CA LEU A 18 -7.93 24.15 18.28
C LEU A 18 -9.03 23.47 17.43
N ASP A 19 -10.28 23.91 17.57
CA ASP A 19 -11.39 23.35 16.80
C ASP A 19 -11.19 23.56 15.29
N SER A 20 -10.65 24.72 14.87
CA SER A 20 -10.30 25.00 13.47
C SER A 20 -9.20 24.08 12.92
N LEU A 21 -8.21 23.74 13.75
CA LEU A 21 -7.13 22.82 13.41
C LEU A 21 -7.65 21.38 13.31
N LEU A 22 -8.60 21.00 14.17
CA LEU A 22 -9.27 19.69 14.12
C LEU A 22 -10.15 19.54 12.87
N ASP A 23 -10.86 20.60 12.47
CA ASP A 23 -11.61 20.63 11.21
C ASP A 23 -10.69 20.51 9.99
N SER A 24 -9.56 21.21 10.01
CA SER A 24 -8.53 21.09 8.96
C SER A 24 -7.99 19.66 8.88
N LEU A 25 -7.70 19.04 10.03
CA LEU A 25 -7.27 17.64 10.10
C LEU A 25 -8.35 16.70 9.56
N LEU A 26 -9.62 16.92 9.90
CA LEU A 26 -10.74 16.11 9.41
C LEU A 26 -10.87 16.20 7.88
N SER A 27 -10.70 17.39 7.30
CA SER A 27 -10.68 17.58 5.85
C SER A 27 -9.55 16.80 5.18
N VAL A 28 -8.36 16.78 5.79
CA VAL A 28 -7.21 16.01 5.31
C VAL A 28 -7.50 14.52 5.37
N LEU A 29 -8.04 14.01 6.49
CA LEU A 29 -8.37 12.60 6.66
C LEU A 29 -9.44 12.13 5.66
N ARG A 30 -10.45 12.96 5.34
CA ARG A 30 -11.45 12.63 4.31
C ARG A 30 -10.82 12.53 2.92
N LYS A 31 -9.90 13.43 2.57
CA LYS A 31 -9.14 13.36 1.32
C LYS A 31 -8.24 12.13 1.26
N GLU A 32 -7.63 11.74 2.39
CA GLU A 32 -6.88 10.49 2.48
C GLU A 32 -7.79 9.30 2.19
N ILE A 33 -8.99 9.22 2.79
CA ILE A 33 -9.95 8.15 2.53
C ILE A 33 -10.29 8.05 1.04
N GLU A 34 -10.50 9.17 0.35
CA GLU A 34 -10.73 9.20 -1.09
C GLU A 34 -9.54 8.63 -1.88
N VAL A 35 -8.33 9.10 -1.60
CA VAL A 35 -7.10 8.64 -2.29
C VAL A 35 -6.80 7.16 -2.00
N TYR A 36 -7.00 6.70 -0.76
CA TYR A 36 -6.87 5.29 -0.42
C TYR A 36 -7.96 4.45 -1.09
N GLY A 37 -9.17 4.99 -1.26
CA GLY A 37 -10.24 4.39 -2.05
C GLY A 37 -9.87 4.23 -3.53
N GLU A 38 -9.32 5.29 -4.14
CA GLU A 38 -8.79 5.26 -5.52
C GLU A 38 -7.69 4.20 -5.66
N LEU A 39 -6.76 4.15 -4.71
CA LEU A 39 -5.68 3.17 -4.70
C LEU A 39 -6.20 1.74 -4.57
N ALA A 40 -7.16 1.49 -3.67
CA ALA A 40 -7.77 0.18 -3.50
C ALA A 40 -8.48 -0.29 -4.78
N GLN A 41 -9.15 0.62 -5.50
CA GLN A 41 -9.75 0.31 -6.79
C GLN A 41 -8.69 0.02 -7.86
N ALA A 42 -7.60 0.80 -7.91
CA ALA A 42 -6.51 0.58 -8.84
C ALA A 42 -5.86 -0.81 -8.65
N ILE A 43 -5.65 -1.24 -7.41
CA ILE A 43 -5.11 -2.56 -7.07
C ILE A 43 -6.12 -3.68 -7.42
N ALA A 44 -7.42 -3.45 -7.21
CA ALA A 44 -8.44 -4.41 -7.61
C ALA A 44 -8.49 -4.60 -9.14
N LEU A 45 -8.35 -3.52 -9.90
CA LEU A 45 -8.30 -3.55 -11.37
C LEU A 45 -7.01 -4.18 -11.90
N GLU A 46 -5.89 -4.03 -11.17
CA GLU A 46 -4.63 -4.69 -11.52
C GLU A 46 -4.80 -6.22 -11.60
N LYS A 47 -5.61 -6.82 -10.72
CA LYS A 47 -5.89 -8.26 -10.77
C LYS A 47 -6.43 -8.70 -12.14
N ASP A 48 -7.31 -7.91 -12.75
CA ASP A 48 -7.88 -8.21 -14.06
C ASP A 48 -6.87 -8.01 -15.18
N VAL A 49 -6.01 -6.99 -15.06
CA VAL A 49 -4.88 -6.75 -15.97
C VAL A 49 -3.88 -7.91 -15.92
N LEU A 50 -3.54 -8.40 -14.73
CA LEU A 50 -2.63 -9.53 -14.54
C LEU A 50 -3.17 -10.85 -15.11
N ARG A 51 -4.49 -10.98 -15.27
CA ARG A 51 -5.11 -12.17 -15.89
C ARG A 51 -4.91 -12.22 -17.41
N LYS A 52 -4.75 -11.07 -18.06
CA LYS A 52 -4.45 -10.93 -19.50
C LYS A 52 -3.44 -9.80 -19.69
N PRO A 53 -2.17 -10.03 -19.32
CA PRO A 53 -1.20 -8.96 -19.26
C PRO A 53 -0.89 -8.46 -20.67
N SER A 54 -1.16 -7.17 -20.92
CA SER A 54 -0.58 -6.43 -22.04
C SER A 54 0.37 -5.38 -21.50
N LEU A 55 1.44 -5.08 -22.24
CA LEU A 55 2.46 -4.13 -21.80
C LEU A 55 1.83 -2.75 -21.50
N ASP A 56 0.95 -2.30 -22.39
CA ASP A 56 0.25 -1.01 -22.26
C ASP A 56 -0.67 -0.96 -21.03
N SER A 57 -1.45 -2.02 -20.79
CA SER A 57 -2.37 -2.07 -19.62
C SER A 57 -1.61 -2.13 -18.30
N LEU A 58 -0.44 -2.78 -18.28
CA LEU A 58 0.42 -2.83 -17.10
C LEU A 58 1.06 -1.47 -16.82
N HIS A 59 1.54 -0.77 -17.85
CA HIS A 59 2.08 0.59 -17.71
C HIS A 59 1.03 1.57 -17.21
N GLU A 60 -0.19 1.52 -17.74
CA GLU A 60 -1.29 2.37 -17.30
C GLU A 60 -1.69 2.07 -15.84
N SER A 61 -1.77 0.80 -15.46
CA SER A 61 -2.05 0.38 -14.08
C SER A 61 -0.97 0.90 -13.12
N ASN A 62 0.30 0.78 -13.49
CA ASN A 62 1.41 1.30 -12.69
C ASN A 62 1.38 2.82 -12.56
N ALA A 63 1.12 3.55 -13.64
CA ALA A 63 1.03 5.02 -13.61
C ALA A 63 -0.09 5.51 -12.67
N ARG A 64 -1.25 4.83 -12.67
CA ARG A 64 -2.36 5.14 -11.75
C ARG A 64 -1.97 4.90 -10.29
N LYS A 65 -1.30 3.77 -9.99
CA LYS A 65 -0.79 3.47 -8.64
C LYS A 65 0.25 4.49 -8.18
N GLU A 66 1.21 4.83 -9.03
CA GLU A 66 2.26 5.82 -8.74
C GLU A 66 1.64 7.18 -8.40
N THR A 67 0.64 7.61 -9.17
CA THR A 67 -0.10 8.86 -8.91
C THR A 67 -0.78 8.83 -7.53
N CYS A 68 -1.43 7.71 -7.17
CA CYS A 68 -2.08 7.56 -5.87
C CYS A 68 -1.06 7.56 -4.71
N ILE A 69 0.10 6.92 -4.90
CA ILE A 69 1.18 6.89 -3.90
C ILE A 69 1.74 8.30 -3.67
N LEU A 70 1.96 9.07 -4.74
CA LEU A 70 2.43 10.46 -4.63
C LEU A 70 1.41 11.34 -3.92
N LYS A 71 0.11 11.23 -4.26
CA LYS A 71 -0.97 11.93 -3.56
C LYS A 71 -1.00 11.56 -2.06
N SER A 72 -0.88 10.28 -1.73
CA SER A 72 -0.86 9.79 -0.34
C SER A 72 0.33 10.36 0.44
N ARG A 73 1.53 10.42 -0.15
CA ARG A 73 2.70 11.05 0.49
C ARG A 73 2.50 12.53 0.79
N LEU A 74 1.91 13.28 -0.16
CA LEU A 74 1.62 14.70 0.03
C LEU A 74 0.62 14.91 1.17
N LEU A 75 -0.44 14.10 1.21
CA LEU A 75 -1.45 14.18 2.27
C LEU A 75 -0.87 13.81 3.63
N GLU A 76 0.00 12.81 3.70
CA GLU A 76 0.71 12.44 4.93
C GLU A 76 1.60 13.59 5.44
N GLU A 77 2.28 14.32 4.55
CA GLU A 77 3.07 15.49 4.94
C GLU A 77 2.18 16.61 5.49
N VAL A 78 1.03 16.86 4.86
CA VAL A 78 0.04 17.84 5.36
C VAL A 78 -0.52 17.39 6.70
N ARG A 79 -0.85 16.10 6.87
CA ARG A 79 -1.32 15.52 8.13
C ARG A 79 -0.28 15.69 9.22
N SER A 80 0.98 15.37 8.94
CA SER A 80 2.08 15.54 9.89
C SER A 80 2.26 16.99 10.32
N LYS A 81 2.17 17.95 9.38
CA LYS A 81 2.23 19.38 9.70
C LYS A 81 1.05 19.84 10.56
N THR A 82 -0.16 19.41 10.25
CA THR A 82 -1.37 19.76 11.03
C THR A 82 -1.32 19.15 12.43
N VAL A 83 -0.87 17.89 12.54
CA VAL A 83 -0.67 17.22 13.84
C VAL A 83 0.40 17.94 14.66
N GLY A 84 1.53 18.35 14.07
CA GLY A 84 2.55 19.15 14.76
C GLY A 84 2.00 20.48 15.27
N ARG A 85 1.18 21.18 14.48
CA ARG A 85 0.50 22.41 14.94
C ARG A 85 -0.43 22.14 16.12
N ILE A 86 -1.19 21.05 16.09
CA ILE A 86 -2.07 20.64 17.21
C ILE A 86 -1.23 20.27 18.45
N ALA A 87 -0.08 19.61 18.26
CA ALA A 87 0.88 19.27 19.31
C ALA A 87 1.36 20.51 20.06
N LEU A 88 1.78 21.53 19.30
CA LEU A 88 2.23 22.81 19.82
C LEU A 88 1.12 23.52 20.60
N THR A 89 -0.11 23.53 20.08
CA THR A 89 -1.27 24.15 20.77
C THR A 89 -1.65 23.40 22.05
N LEU A 90 -1.45 22.08 22.10
CA LEU A 90 -1.74 21.24 23.27
C LEU A 90 -0.55 21.10 24.24
N GLY A 91 0.65 21.55 23.86
CA GLY A 91 1.88 21.40 24.64
C GLY A 91 2.36 19.95 24.79
N ILE A 92 2.07 19.08 23.82
CA ILE A 92 2.43 17.65 23.82
C ILE A 92 3.60 17.41 22.86
N ASP A 93 4.53 16.54 23.24
CA ASP A 93 5.72 16.21 22.43
C ASP A 93 5.36 15.52 21.10
N GLU A 94 5.93 16.01 20.00
CA GLU A 94 5.58 15.65 18.61
C GLU A 94 5.92 14.19 18.27
N GLY A 95 6.87 13.58 18.99
CA GLY A 95 7.42 12.26 18.68
C GLY A 95 6.46 11.07 18.85
N GLY A 96 5.28 11.27 19.45
CA GLY A 96 4.34 10.18 19.78
C GLY A 96 2.85 10.48 19.51
N LEU A 97 2.54 11.60 18.85
CA LEU A 97 1.16 12.04 18.64
C LEU A 97 0.48 11.28 17.50
N GLY A 98 -0.06 10.11 17.83
CA GLY A 98 -1.00 9.40 16.97
C GLY A 98 -2.39 10.05 17.03
N LEU A 99 -3.24 9.80 16.03
CA LEU A 99 -4.64 10.25 16.06
C LEU A 99 -5.36 9.88 17.36
N GLN A 100 -4.98 8.74 17.97
CA GLN A 100 -5.47 8.26 19.27
C GLN A 100 -5.22 9.20 20.45
N SER A 101 -4.12 9.98 20.45
CA SER A 101 -3.85 10.96 21.50
C SER A 101 -4.58 12.29 21.27
N ILE A 102 -5.08 12.53 20.06
CA ILE A 102 -5.89 13.73 19.72
C ILE A 102 -7.38 13.52 20.03
N LEU A 103 -7.86 12.28 19.91
CA LEU A 103 -9.25 11.89 20.20
C LEU A 103 -9.82 12.41 21.54
N PRO A 104 -9.08 12.36 22.68
CA PRO A 104 -9.58 12.85 23.97
C PRO A 104 -9.81 14.36 24.02
N HIS A 105 -9.16 15.12 23.13
CA HIS A 105 -9.25 16.58 23.07
C HIS A 105 -10.38 17.06 22.14
N ALA A 106 -10.79 16.23 21.19
CA ALA A 106 -11.96 16.48 20.36
C ALA A 106 -13.25 16.29 21.17
N LYS A 107 -14.23 17.18 21.01
CA LYS A 107 -15.55 17.09 21.68
C LYS A 107 -16.69 17.01 20.66
N GLY A 108 -17.80 16.40 21.08
CA GLY A 108 -19.04 16.36 20.30
C GLY A 108 -18.90 15.59 18.98
N ASP A 109 -19.47 16.16 17.92
CA ASP A 109 -19.52 15.55 16.58
C ASP A 109 -18.11 15.34 15.97
N LEU A 110 -17.15 16.24 16.24
CA LEU A 110 -15.78 16.11 15.75
C LEU A 110 -15.08 14.83 16.22
N ALA A 111 -15.28 14.45 17.48
CA ALA A 111 -14.70 13.23 18.04
C ALA A 111 -15.32 11.96 17.47
N ARG A 112 -16.58 12.02 17.02
CA ARG A 112 -17.24 10.91 16.31
C ARG A 112 -16.67 10.81 14.90
N ASP A 113 -16.61 11.91 14.17
CA ASP A 113 -16.16 11.95 12.78
C ASP A 113 -14.69 11.55 12.64
N LEU A 114 -13.82 11.98 13.56
CA LEU A 114 -12.41 11.54 13.63
C LEU A 114 -12.28 10.03 13.87
N ARG A 115 -13.11 9.46 14.75
CA ARG A 115 -13.14 8.01 15.02
C ARG A 115 -13.58 7.21 13.81
N GLU A 116 -14.60 7.70 13.12
CA GLU A 116 -15.10 7.10 11.89
C GLU A 116 -14.03 7.13 10.80
N CYS A 117 -13.40 8.28 10.56
CA CYS A 117 -12.31 8.39 9.59
C CYS A 117 -11.15 7.44 9.93
N HIS A 118 -10.77 7.35 11.20
CA HIS A 118 -9.71 6.43 11.65
C HIS A 118 -10.04 4.96 11.38
N ARG A 119 -11.28 4.57 11.68
CA ARG A 119 -11.77 3.21 11.41
C ARG A 119 -11.74 2.92 9.92
N ASP A 120 -12.24 3.83 9.11
CA ASP A 120 -12.38 3.64 7.67
C ASP A 120 -11.00 3.60 6.99
N LEU A 121 -10.06 4.46 7.39
CA LEU A 121 -8.66 4.39 6.95
C LEU A 121 -8.01 3.05 7.33
N ARG A 122 -8.24 2.55 8.55
CA ARG A 122 -7.69 1.24 8.98
C ARG A 122 -8.27 0.09 8.14
N LEU A 123 -9.57 0.12 7.85
CA LEU A 123 -10.22 -0.87 6.99
C LEU A 123 -9.68 -0.82 5.55
N LEU A 124 -9.54 0.39 4.99
CA LEU A 124 -8.96 0.60 3.66
C LEU A 124 -7.52 0.11 3.58
N ALA A 125 -6.68 0.46 4.56
CA ALA A 125 -5.29 0.00 4.61
C ALA A 125 -5.19 -1.53 4.68
N GLY A 126 -6.03 -2.18 5.50
CA GLY A 126 -6.10 -3.64 5.57
C GLY A 126 -6.51 -4.28 4.23
N ARG A 127 -7.52 -3.70 3.56
CA ARG A 127 -7.95 -4.16 2.23
C ARG A 127 -6.86 -4.01 1.18
N ILE A 128 -6.16 -2.87 1.16
CA ILE A 128 -5.03 -2.62 0.24
C ILE A 128 -3.91 -3.64 0.46
N GLN A 129 -3.56 -3.93 1.72
CA GLN A 129 -2.54 -4.94 2.03
C GLN A 129 -2.94 -6.34 1.55
N GLU A 130 -4.20 -6.74 1.77
CA GLU A 130 -4.70 -8.04 1.35
C GLU A 130 -4.71 -8.19 -0.17
N GLU A 131 -5.23 -7.20 -0.90
CA GLU A 131 -5.27 -7.26 -2.36
C GLU A 131 -3.85 -7.17 -2.97
N ASN A 132 -2.95 -6.37 -2.40
CA ASN A 132 -1.54 -6.37 -2.82
C ASN A 132 -0.86 -7.73 -2.60
N ARG A 133 -1.14 -8.40 -1.47
CA ARG A 133 -0.59 -9.74 -1.20
C ARG A 133 -1.08 -10.76 -2.23
N ARG A 134 -2.35 -10.69 -2.62
CA ARG A 134 -2.93 -11.55 -3.67
C ARG A 134 -2.31 -11.27 -5.03
N ASN A 135 -2.20 -10.01 -5.43
CA ASN A 135 -1.57 -9.63 -6.71
C ASN A 135 -0.10 -10.06 -6.77
N ARG A 136 0.64 -9.92 -5.66
CA ARG A 136 2.01 -10.41 -5.56
C ARG A 136 2.10 -11.93 -5.77
N SER A 137 1.19 -12.68 -5.14
CA SER A 137 1.15 -14.14 -5.31
C SER A 137 0.87 -14.55 -6.76
N LEU A 138 0.01 -13.82 -7.49
CA LEU A 138 -0.24 -14.05 -8.91
C LEU A 138 0.99 -13.73 -9.78
N LEU A 139 1.70 -12.65 -9.46
CA LEU A 139 2.94 -12.26 -10.15
C LEU A 139 4.05 -13.28 -9.95
N ASP A 140 4.25 -13.73 -8.71
CA ASP A 140 5.26 -14.74 -8.37
C ASP A 140 4.99 -16.05 -9.15
N ALA A 141 3.74 -16.51 -9.16
CA ALA A 141 3.35 -17.70 -9.95
C ALA A 141 3.56 -17.52 -11.47
N SER A 142 3.29 -16.32 -11.99
CA SER A 142 3.49 -16.00 -13.42
C SER A 142 4.98 -15.98 -13.79
N LEU A 143 5.82 -15.39 -12.93
CA LEU A 143 7.28 -15.37 -13.10
C LEU A 143 7.89 -16.76 -13.02
N ASP A 144 7.43 -17.60 -12.09
CA ASP A 144 7.86 -18.99 -11.99
C ASP A 144 7.51 -19.79 -13.25
N GLY A 145 6.33 -19.54 -13.83
CA GLY A 145 5.91 -20.12 -15.11
C GLY A 145 6.80 -19.70 -16.27
N VAL A 146 7.13 -18.41 -16.38
CA VAL A 146 8.04 -17.89 -17.42
C VAL A 146 9.45 -18.45 -17.23
N ARG A 147 9.97 -18.50 -16.01
CA ARG A 147 11.29 -19.05 -15.70
C ARG A 147 11.38 -20.53 -16.04
N SER A 148 10.34 -21.30 -15.70
CA SER A 148 10.26 -22.72 -16.03
C SER A 148 10.20 -22.93 -17.54
N SER A 149 9.42 -22.12 -18.25
CA SER A 149 9.33 -22.16 -19.71
C SER A 149 10.66 -21.80 -20.38
N TYR A 150 11.35 -20.77 -19.87
CA TYR A 150 12.68 -20.38 -20.32
C TYR A 150 13.70 -21.50 -20.09
N GLN A 151 13.70 -22.11 -18.91
CA GLN A 151 14.58 -23.25 -18.60
C GLN A 151 14.28 -24.45 -19.51
N PHE A 152 13.01 -24.73 -19.78
CA PHE A 152 12.58 -25.79 -20.68
C PHE A 152 13.08 -25.54 -22.11
N ILE A 153 12.86 -24.35 -22.66
CA ILE A 153 13.36 -23.97 -24.00
C ILE A 153 14.89 -24.01 -24.03
N GLY A 154 15.56 -23.54 -22.97
CA GLY A 154 17.01 -23.62 -22.83
C GLY A 154 17.51 -25.06 -22.82
N SER A 155 16.80 -25.98 -22.16
CA SER A 155 17.13 -27.41 -22.17
C SER A 155 16.90 -28.06 -23.53
N LEU A 156 15.90 -27.60 -24.29
CA LEU A 156 15.60 -28.10 -25.64
C LEU A 156 16.64 -27.61 -26.66
N LEU A 157 17.06 -26.35 -26.55
CA LEU A 157 18.05 -25.72 -27.44
C LEU A 157 19.49 -26.04 -27.06
N GLY A 158 19.75 -26.41 -25.80
CA GLY A 158 21.07 -26.74 -25.27
C GLY A 158 21.70 -28.03 -25.81
N GLY A 159 21.04 -28.72 -26.74
CA GLY A 159 21.49 -29.97 -27.33
C GLY A 159 21.21 -31.15 -26.42
N GLY A 160 20.27 -32.01 -26.82
CA GLY A 160 20.13 -33.35 -26.22
C GLY A 160 21.42 -34.17 -26.42
N PRO A 161 21.59 -35.31 -25.71
CA PRO A 161 22.77 -36.13 -25.84
C PRO A 161 22.93 -36.61 -27.29
N THR A 162 23.89 -36.02 -28.01
CA THR A 162 24.22 -36.44 -29.37
C THR A 162 25.09 -37.69 -29.31
N TYR A 163 24.82 -38.66 -30.17
CA TYR A 163 25.70 -39.82 -30.35
C TYR A 163 27.06 -39.35 -30.87
N MET A 164 28.14 -39.85 -30.25
CA MET A 164 29.49 -39.70 -30.79
C MET A 164 29.70 -40.69 -31.94
N ASP A 165 30.75 -40.46 -32.73
CA ASP A 165 31.16 -41.34 -33.84
C ASP A 165 31.53 -42.77 -33.37
N SER A 166 31.76 -42.94 -32.05
CA SER A 166 31.94 -44.24 -31.38
C SER A 166 30.64 -45.00 -31.09
N GLY A 167 29.47 -44.40 -31.37
CA GLY A 167 28.16 -44.93 -30.98
C GLY A 167 27.83 -44.72 -29.50
N GLU A 168 28.71 -44.09 -28.72
CA GLU A 168 28.47 -43.75 -27.32
C GLU A 168 27.68 -42.44 -27.20
N LEU A 169 26.73 -42.38 -26.27
CA LEU A 169 25.99 -41.15 -25.96
C LEU A 169 26.92 -40.15 -25.27
N LYS A 170 27.05 -38.96 -25.84
CA LYS A 170 27.69 -37.84 -25.14
C LYS A 170 26.76 -37.36 -24.03
N ASN A 171 26.90 -37.97 -22.86
CA ASN A 171 26.21 -37.55 -21.64
C ASN A 171 26.78 -36.20 -21.16
N GLY A 172 26.32 -35.11 -21.78
CA GLY A 172 26.26 -33.85 -21.06
C GLY A 172 25.29 -34.05 -19.90
N HIS A 173 25.79 -33.93 -18.67
CA HIS A 173 25.09 -34.08 -17.39
C HIS A 173 23.55 -33.90 -17.45
N VAL A 174 22.80 -34.96 -17.75
CA VAL A 174 21.35 -35.02 -17.54
C VAL A 174 21.03 -36.42 -17.00
N SER A 175 20.69 -36.46 -15.72
CA SER A 175 20.23 -37.67 -15.03
C SER A 175 18.80 -37.95 -15.45
N GLY A 176 18.58 -38.95 -16.29
CA GLY A 176 17.25 -39.40 -16.74
C GLY A 176 17.08 -40.91 -16.52
N ARG A 177 15.98 -41.31 -15.86
CA ARG A 177 15.61 -42.71 -15.59
C ARG A 177 15.23 -43.43 -16.88
N ILE A 178 15.80 -44.62 -17.09
CA ILE A 178 15.44 -45.54 -18.18
C ILE A 178 14.29 -46.43 -17.68
N CYS A 179 13.12 -46.33 -18.31
CA CYS A 179 12.08 -47.35 -18.19
C CYS A 179 12.28 -48.38 -19.29
N SER A 180 12.64 -49.60 -18.92
CA SER A 180 12.52 -50.77 -19.77
C SER A 180 11.55 -51.72 -19.09
N GLU A 181 10.45 -52.05 -19.76
CA GLU A 181 9.74 -53.28 -19.49
C GLU A 181 9.84 -54.16 -20.74
N ARG A 182 10.27 -55.39 -20.51
CA ARG A 182 10.61 -56.42 -21.50
C ARG A 182 9.39 -57.31 -21.71
N GLY A 183 9.16 -57.71 -22.95
CA GLY A 183 8.50 -58.97 -23.32
C GLY A 183 6.99 -58.90 -23.40
#